data_AF-A0A3M2BF63-F1
#
_entry.id   AF-A0A3M2BF63-F1
#
_cell.length_a   1.000
_cell.length_b   1.000
_cell.length_c   1.000
_cell.angle_alpha   90.00
_cell.angle_beta   90.00
_cell.angle_gamma   90.00
#
_symmetry.space_group_name_H-M   'P 1'
#
loop_
_entity.id
_entity.type
_entity.pdbx_description
1 polymer ?
#
loop_
_entity_poly.entity_id
_entity_poly.type
_entity_poly.pdbx_seq_one_letter_code
_entity_poly.pdbx_strand_id
1 'polypeptide(L)'
;WARCVVILTESDVARRSMLLARGAELVLMSPVGPERRSETFEAIDAVIAAMPWRQSLEIREWFVRQFDNRDVSTPALSAATRALVAHADADHVDPTMVLAATANDLDRREIRDRYITAWNLDEPGSDLEVLDKLDRVSTELADGLRADADAEQWLRTAIGYARLNAAAAARWQGDSASATRLLDHAVLSDSLAARSTPDADLHAPSDGNWAERYLLQNANIAQRLELLDELWSGSRRRLGPIDAEVLVSEAIRGSGRGVRKRARETVEAFGSSPAVVNALLEEAHRIPPVPDLADLIVSVTMTPLPDRNSPRWRIAVRRALVDRLLELLAAESTAADIDLLASLFDDAYYERAITNRVIPTSPDAATPPAARSAGLLRTRWDRIGERSVPTPAFDLNPAEIQRHYTARKALARGLVQHFVVEQRALAETMAYVIAAERPDAVASIHDVLDRLERDLQAAVHVFQQVALGERAMLELWQIRLGSELLREEG
;
A
#
# COMPACT_ATOMS: atom_id res chain seq x y z
N TRP A 1 -12.64 -34.05 17.29
CA TRP A 1 -11.92 -33.37 16.19
C TRP A 1 -10.40 -33.59 16.27
N ALA A 2 -9.69 -33.14 17.31
CA ALA A 2 -8.21 -33.28 17.39
C ALA A 2 -7.73 -34.72 17.21
N ARG A 3 -8.39 -35.70 17.85
CA ARG A 3 -8.11 -37.14 17.63
C ARG A 3 -8.25 -37.57 16.16
N CYS A 4 -9.24 -37.03 15.43
CA CYS A 4 -9.42 -37.32 14.01
C CYS A 4 -8.29 -36.70 13.18
N VAL A 5 -7.82 -35.49 13.52
CA VAL A 5 -6.67 -34.86 12.85
C VAL A 5 -5.42 -35.71 13.04
N VAL A 6 -5.16 -36.21 14.25
CA VAL A 6 -4.03 -37.12 14.52
C VAL A 6 -4.10 -38.38 13.68
N ILE A 7 -5.28 -39.02 13.58
CA ILE A 7 -5.48 -40.24 12.78
C ILE A 7 -5.31 -39.94 11.28
N LEU A 8 -5.93 -38.88 10.76
CA LEU A 8 -5.94 -38.57 9.33
C LEU A 8 -4.61 -38.08 8.78
N THR A 9 -3.71 -37.63 9.64
CA THR A 9 -2.40 -37.09 9.25
C THR A 9 -1.26 -38.05 9.52
N GLU A 10 -1.51 -39.25 10.06
CA GLU A 10 -0.57 -40.36 10.33
C GLU A 10 0.90 -39.98 10.65
N SER A 11 1.70 -39.64 9.63
CA SER A 11 3.11 -39.24 9.72
C SER A 11 3.43 -37.80 9.26
N ASP A 12 2.49 -37.09 8.65
CA ASP A 12 2.64 -35.71 8.16
C ASP A 12 2.47 -34.69 9.31
N VAL A 13 3.58 -34.42 10.01
CA VAL A 13 3.64 -33.49 11.14
C VAL A 13 3.27 -32.06 10.72
N ALA A 14 3.65 -31.62 9.52
CA ALA A 14 3.36 -30.27 9.05
C ALA A 14 1.86 -30.06 8.83
N ARG A 15 1.20 -31.00 8.14
CA ARG A 15 -0.25 -30.93 7.92
C ARG A 15 -1.04 -31.07 9.22
N ARG A 16 -0.58 -31.94 10.14
CA ARG A 16 -1.17 -32.08 11.48
C ARG A 16 -1.12 -30.77 12.24
N SER A 17 0.05 -30.15 12.27
CA SER A 17 0.32 -28.88 12.94
C SER A 17 -0.58 -27.77 12.42
N MET A 18 -0.65 -27.62 11.09
CA MET A 18 -1.53 -26.64 10.45
C MET A 18 -3.01 -26.84 10.83
N LEU A 19 -3.51 -28.08 10.77
CA LEU A 19 -4.91 -28.36 11.09
C LEU A 19 -5.20 -28.11 12.57
N LEU A 20 -4.33 -28.59 13.48
CA LEU A 20 -4.45 -28.37 14.93
C LEU A 20 -4.43 -26.88 15.29
N ALA A 21 -3.49 -26.11 14.75
CA ALA A 21 -3.41 -24.66 14.93
C ALA A 21 -4.71 -23.95 14.53
N ARG A 22 -5.27 -24.27 13.35
CA ARG A 22 -6.54 -23.68 12.88
C ARG A 22 -7.72 -24.01 13.79
N GLY A 23 -7.84 -25.25 14.25
CA GLY A 23 -8.93 -25.59 15.17
C GLY A 23 -8.74 -25.00 16.56
N ALA A 24 -7.50 -24.91 17.05
CA ALA A 24 -7.19 -24.24 18.30
C ALA A 24 -7.54 -22.76 18.24
N GLU A 25 -7.21 -22.09 17.14
CA GLU A 25 -7.56 -20.68 16.90
C GLU A 25 -9.08 -20.46 17.00
N LEU A 26 -9.89 -21.32 16.36
CA LEU A 26 -11.36 -21.25 16.46
C LEU A 26 -11.88 -21.44 17.89
N VAL A 27 -11.26 -22.33 18.68
CA VAL A 27 -11.66 -22.56 20.07
C VAL A 27 -11.23 -21.37 20.95
N LEU A 28 -10.03 -20.83 20.74
CA LEU A 28 -9.49 -19.70 21.50
C LEU A 28 -10.26 -18.39 21.22
N MET A 29 -10.75 -18.21 19.99
CA MET A 29 -11.59 -17.07 19.59
C MET A 29 -13.08 -17.25 19.91
N SER A 30 -13.46 -18.35 20.56
CA SER A 30 -14.87 -18.59 20.89
C SER A 30 -15.44 -17.46 21.76
N PRO A 31 -16.60 -16.88 21.42
CA PRO A 31 -17.24 -15.83 22.23
C PRO A 31 -17.74 -16.35 23.58
N VAL A 32 -17.84 -17.67 23.73
CA VAL A 32 -18.19 -18.34 24.99
C VAL A 32 -16.88 -18.75 25.66
N GLY A 33 -16.25 -17.79 26.35
CA GLY A 33 -14.99 -17.99 27.04
C GLY A 33 -15.04 -19.05 28.14
N PRO A 34 -13.88 -19.57 28.58
CA PRO A 34 -13.80 -20.63 29.58
C PRO A 34 -14.36 -20.24 30.95
N GLU A 35 -14.49 -18.95 31.25
CA GLU A 35 -15.12 -18.44 32.47
C GLU A 35 -16.62 -18.73 32.54
N ARG A 36 -17.28 -18.99 31.38
CA ARG A 36 -18.73 -19.24 31.31
C ARG A 36 -19.08 -20.72 31.21
N ARG A 37 -18.17 -21.55 30.70
CA ARG A 37 -18.40 -22.96 30.37
C ARG A 37 -17.14 -23.79 30.57
N SER A 38 -17.20 -24.78 31.46
CA SER A 38 -16.10 -25.71 31.71
C SER A 38 -15.74 -26.52 30.46
N GLU A 39 -16.71 -26.75 29.56
CA GLU A 39 -16.49 -27.47 28.32
C GLU A 39 -15.52 -26.75 27.37
N THR A 40 -15.49 -25.41 27.40
CA THR A 40 -14.53 -24.63 26.61
C THR A 40 -13.10 -24.86 27.12
N PHE A 41 -12.92 -24.96 28.44
CA PHE A 41 -11.61 -25.26 29.04
C PHE A 41 -11.12 -26.64 28.62
N GLU A 42 -11.98 -27.67 28.72
CA GLU A 42 -11.66 -29.03 28.27
C GLU A 42 -11.35 -29.10 26.76
N ALA A 43 -12.03 -28.29 25.95
CA ALA A 43 -11.76 -28.21 24.52
C ALA A 43 -10.40 -27.57 24.21
N ILE A 44 -10.02 -26.49 24.91
CA ILE A 44 -8.70 -25.86 24.79
C ILE A 44 -7.63 -26.87 25.21
N ASP A 45 -7.79 -27.49 26.39
CA ASP A 45 -6.87 -28.48 26.95
C ASP A 45 -6.64 -29.64 25.96
N ALA A 46 -7.71 -30.27 25.49
CA ALA A 46 -7.63 -31.40 24.57
C ALA A 46 -6.97 -31.06 23.22
N VAL A 47 -7.10 -29.82 22.74
CA VAL A 47 -6.47 -29.39 21.48
C VAL A 47 -4.99 -29.06 21.70
N ILE A 48 -4.64 -28.35 22.77
CA ILE A 48 -3.25 -28.03 23.14
C ILE A 48 -2.46 -29.31 23.46
N ALA A 49 -3.07 -30.28 24.14
CA ALA A 49 -2.50 -31.61 24.40
C ALA A 49 -2.12 -32.38 23.15
N ALA A 50 -2.89 -32.20 22.07
CA ALA A 50 -2.72 -32.97 20.84
C ALA A 50 -1.62 -32.40 19.93
N MET A 51 -1.07 -31.23 20.24
CA MET A 51 -0.09 -30.54 19.39
C MET A 51 1.32 -31.16 19.50
N PRO A 52 2.04 -31.32 18.37
CA PRO A 52 3.39 -31.89 18.36
C PRO A 52 4.46 -30.86 18.75
N TRP A 53 4.44 -30.37 20.00
CA TRP A 53 5.31 -29.27 20.48
C TRP A 53 6.80 -29.49 20.24
N ARG A 54 7.32 -30.71 20.42
CA ARG A 54 8.75 -31.02 20.18
C ARG A 54 9.15 -30.99 18.70
N GLN A 55 8.23 -31.34 17.79
CA GLN A 55 8.57 -31.62 16.39
C GLN A 55 8.22 -30.47 15.43
N SER A 56 7.33 -29.56 15.80
CA SER A 56 6.90 -28.46 14.93
C SER A 56 7.28 -27.10 15.50
N LEU A 57 8.15 -26.40 14.77
CA LEU A 57 8.48 -25.00 15.01
C LEU A 57 7.26 -24.11 14.75
N GLU A 58 6.48 -24.44 13.73
CA GLU A 58 5.33 -23.67 13.28
C GLU A 58 4.21 -23.60 14.33
N ILE A 59 4.03 -24.66 15.13
CA ILE A 59 3.10 -24.66 16.27
C ILE A 59 3.56 -23.69 17.37
N ARG A 60 4.85 -23.67 17.67
CA ARG A 60 5.43 -22.78 18.68
C ARG A 60 5.26 -21.32 18.26
N GLU A 61 5.61 -21.01 17.02
CA GLU A 61 5.40 -19.69 16.42
C GLU A 61 3.92 -19.31 16.36
N TRP A 62 3.03 -20.24 16.01
CA TRP A 62 1.58 -20.02 16.05
C TRP A 62 1.09 -19.69 17.46
N PHE A 63 1.57 -20.41 18.48
CA PHE A 63 1.17 -20.20 19.86
C PHE A 63 1.63 -18.86 20.41
N VAL A 64 2.89 -18.50 20.15
CA VAL A 64 3.46 -17.18 20.48
C VAL A 64 2.60 -16.06 19.86
N ARG A 65 2.20 -16.19 18.58
CA ARG A 65 1.30 -15.21 17.94
C ARG A 65 -0.08 -15.08 18.60
N GLN A 66 -0.54 -16.06 19.39
CA GLN A 66 -1.82 -15.94 20.10
C GLN A 66 -1.76 -14.96 21.27
N PHE A 67 -0.58 -14.69 21.83
CA PHE A 67 -0.42 -13.66 22.85
C PHE A 67 -0.72 -12.26 22.34
N ASP A 68 -0.53 -12.06 21.04
CA ASP A 68 -0.73 -10.83 20.32
C ASP A 68 -2.15 -10.72 19.72
N ASN A 69 -2.85 -11.85 19.69
CA ASN A 69 -4.19 -11.95 19.15
C ASN A 69 -5.26 -11.43 20.12
N ARG A 70 -5.75 -10.20 19.91
CA ARG A 70 -6.80 -9.57 20.76
C ARG A 70 -8.17 -10.25 20.70
N ASP A 71 -8.44 -11.00 19.64
CA ASP A 71 -9.69 -11.78 19.54
C ASP A 71 -9.63 -13.03 20.44
N VAL A 72 -8.42 -13.43 20.89
CA VAL A 72 -8.24 -14.42 21.95
C VAL A 72 -8.34 -13.71 23.30
N SER A 73 -9.37 -14.09 24.05
CA SER A 73 -9.59 -13.57 25.40
C SER A 73 -8.46 -14.00 26.37
N THR A 74 -8.11 -13.15 27.32
CA THR A 74 -7.13 -13.48 28.37
C THR A 74 -7.45 -14.78 29.10
N PRO A 75 -8.71 -15.08 29.49
CA PRO A 75 -9.04 -16.37 30.11
C PRO A 75 -8.78 -17.58 29.21
N ALA A 76 -9.05 -17.49 27.90
CA ALA A 76 -8.75 -18.55 26.94
C ALA A 76 -7.24 -18.80 26.82
N LEU A 77 -6.45 -17.73 26.76
CA LEU A 77 -4.98 -17.84 26.71
C LEU A 77 -4.37 -18.35 28.02
N SER A 78 -4.96 -17.97 29.17
CA SER A 78 -4.63 -18.54 30.48
C SER A 78 -4.89 -20.04 30.53
N ALA A 79 -6.03 -20.50 29.98
CA ALA A 79 -6.33 -21.92 29.86
C ALA A 79 -5.33 -22.64 28.95
N ALA A 80 -4.96 -22.03 27.82
CA ALA A 80 -4.03 -22.61 26.87
C ALA A 80 -2.60 -22.73 27.44
N THR A 81 -2.09 -21.69 28.10
CA THR A 81 -0.78 -21.73 28.78
C THR A 81 -0.75 -22.73 29.92
N ARG A 82 -1.85 -22.85 30.69
CA ARG A 82 -1.97 -23.88 31.74
C ARG A 82 -1.97 -25.29 31.16
N ALA A 83 -2.73 -25.55 30.09
CA ALA A 83 -2.74 -26.83 29.40
C ALA A 83 -1.35 -27.17 28.88
N LEU A 84 -0.67 -26.21 28.25
CA LEU A 84 0.68 -26.39 27.72
C LEU A 84 1.69 -26.78 28.82
N VAL A 85 1.63 -26.10 29.98
CA VAL A 85 2.47 -26.43 31.13
C VAL A 85 2.13 -27.81 31.73
N ALA A 86 0.86 -28.19 31.75
CA ALA A 86 0.42 -29.49 32.25
C ALA A 86 0.85 -30.66 31.35
N HIS A 87 0.97 -30.41 30.04
CA HIS A 87 1.49 -31.37 29.08
C HIS A 87 3.01 -31.25 29.01
N ALA A 88 3.70 -32.02 29.87
CA ALA A 88 5.15 -32.06 30.08
C ALA A 88 6.02 -32.37 28.83
N ASP A 89 5.43 -32.43 27.64
CA ASP A 89 6.12 -32.66 26.37
C ASP A 89 6.56 -31.38 25.65
N ALA A 90 6.21 -30.19 26.15
CA ALA A 90 6.75 -28.94 25.61
C ALA A 90 8.14 -28.65 26.19
N ASP A 91 9.17 -28.74 25.34
CA ASP A 91 10.55 -28.49 25.76
C ASP A 91 10.73 -27.05 26.29
N HIS A 92 11.51 -26.92 27.36
CA HIS A 92 11.91 -25.64 27.99
C HIS A 92 10.78 -24.78 28.57
N VAL A 93 9.57 -25.30 28.72
CA VAL A 93 8.46 -24.59 29.37
C VAL A 93 8.49 -24.84 30.89
N ASP A 94 8.56 -23.77 31.69
CA ASP A 94 8.53 -23.81 33.15
C ASP A 94 7.09 -23.63 33.69
N PRO A 95 6.67 -24.32 34.77
CA PRO A 95 5.46 -24.04 35.53
C PRO A 95 5.11 -22.56 35.78
N THR A 96 6.09 -21.66 35.82
CA THR A 96 5.87 -20.22 35.99
C THR A 96 5.43 -19.49 34.72
N MET A 97 5.34 -20.18 33.57
CA MET A 97 4.93 -19.61 32.27
C MET A 97 3.41 -19.68 32.03
N VAL A 98 2.61 -19.60 33.09
CA VAL A 98 1.15 -19.58 33.02
C VAL A 98 0.64 -18.15 33.09
N LEU A 99 -0.10 -17.71 32.07
CA LEU A 99 -0.72 -16.40 32.07
C LEU A 99 -1.89 -16.37 33.08
N ALA A 100 -1.98 -15.32 33.89
CA ALA A 100 -3.13 -15.13 34.78
C ALA A 100 -4.42 -14.85 33.98
N ALA A 101 -5.57 -15.34 34.44
CA ALA A 101 -6.85 -15.11 33.74
C ALA A 101 -7.28 -13.63 33.70
N THR A 102 -6.74 -12.83 34.62
CA THR A 102 -6.96 -11.37 34.73
C THR A 102 -5.78 -10.56 34.20
N ALA A 103 -4.82 -11.20 33.52
CA ALA A 103 -3.65 -10.54 32.95
C ALA A 103 -4.04 -9.46 31.94
N ASN A 104 -3.28 -8.36 31.95
CA ASN A 104 -3.41 -7.28 30.98
C ASN A 104 -2.54 -7.56 29.73
N ASP A 105 -2.50 -6.62 28.79
CA ASP A 105 -1.72 -6.77 27.55
C ASP A 105 -0.19 -6.77 27.80
N LEU A 106 0.29 -6.12 28.87
CA LEU A 106 1.70 -6.13 29.25
C LEU A 106 2.12 -7.52 29.74
N ASP A 107 1.33 -8.10 30.64
CA ASP A 107 1.54 -9.46 31.15
C ASP A 107 1.53 -10.50 30.00
N ARG A 108 0.67 -10.30 29.00
CA ARG A 108 0.64 -11.15 27.78
C ARG A 108 1.97 -11.10 27.04
N ARG A 109 2.55 -9.90 26.83
CA ARG A 109 3.83 -9.72 26.15
C ARG A 109 4.98 -10.32 26.96
N GLU A 110 5.02 -10.09 28.27
CA GLU A 110 6.06 -10.68 29.12
C GLU A 110 6.07 -12.22 29.04
N ILE A 111 4.90 -12.86 29.12
CA ILE A 111 4.81 -14.32 28.99
C ILE A 111 5.17 -14.79 27.57
N ARG A 112 4.74 -14.07 26.53
CA ARG A 112 5.11 -14.34 25.13
C ARG A 112 6.63 -14.36 24.94
N ASP A 113 7.31 -13.33 25.44
CA ASP A 113 8.76 -13.17 25.27
C ASP A 113 9.53 -14.28 26.00
N ARG A 114 8.99 -14.76 27.12
CA ARG A 114 9.50 -15.96 27.81
C ARG A 114 9.34 -17.22 26.96
N TYR A 115 8.23 -17.40 26.23
CA TYR A 115 8.04 -18.52 25.30
C TYR A 115 8.98 -18.44 24.09
N ILE A 116 9.17 -17.25 23.52
CA ILE A 116 10.15 -17.01 22.44
C ILE A 116 11.55 -17.42 22.90
N THR A 117 11.96 -16.95 24.09
CA THR A 117 13.26 -17.28 24.69
C THR A 117 13.40 -18.78 24.97
N ALA A 118 12.39 -19.41 25.59
CA ALA A 118 12.41 -20.82 25.94
C ALA A 118 12.57 -21.72 24.69
N TRP A 119 11.96 -21.34 23.58
CA TRP A 119 11.99 -22.12 22.35
C TRP A 119 13.07 -21.69 21.36
N ASN A 120 13.87 -20.67 21.69
CA ASN A 120 14.87 -20.08 20.81
C ASN A 120 14.28 -19.80 19.41
N LEU A 121 13.10 -19.19 19.39
CA LEU A 121 12.47 -18.78 18.14
C LEU A 121 13.18 -17.54 17.63
N ASP A 122 13.63 -17.57 16.38
CA ASP A 122 14.03 -16.35 15.69
C ASP A 122 12.76 -15.51 15.53
N GLU A 123 12.70 -14.35 16.18
CA GLU A 123 11.59 -13.42 15.96
C GLU A 123 11.81 -12.77 14.59
N PRO A 124 11.01 -13.07 13.55
CA PRO A 124 11.17 -12.40 12.27
C PRO A 124 10.86 -10.91 12.44
N GLY A 125 11.93 -10.11 12.44
CA GLY A 125 11.89 -8.70 12.81
C GLY A 125 11.78 -8.57 14.33
N SER A 126 12.92 -8.50 15.02
CA SER A 126 12.90 -8.26 16.46
C SER A 126 12.11 -6.98 16.76
N ASP A 127 11.46 -6.94 17.91
CA ASP A 127 10.65 -5.79 18.32
C ASP A 127 11.41 -4.45 18.24
N LEU A 128 12.73 -4.47 18.45
CA LEU A 128 13.65 -3.33 18.27
C LEU A 128 13.94 -3.02 16.79
N GLU A 129 14.19 -4.04 15.97
CA GLU A 129 14.44 -3.88 14.53
C GLU A 129 13.24 -3.21 13.82
N VAL A 130 12.02 -3.58 14.20
CA VAL A 130 10.80 -2.94 13.65
C VAL A 130 10.74 -1.46 14.03
N LEU A 131 11.09 -1.11 15.27
CA LEU A 131 11.10 0.27 15.74
C LEU A 131 12.20 1.09 15.06
N ASP A 132 13.42 0.56 14.96
CA ASP A 132 14.54 1.20 14.26
C ASP A 132 14.23 1.44 12.79
N LYS A 133 13.61 0.44 12.13
CA LYS A 133 13.19 0.55 10.74
C LYS A 133 12.08 1.58 10.56
N LEU A 134 11.09 1.61 11.46
CA LEU A 134 10.03 2.60 11.45
C LEU A 134 10.59 4.02 11.62
N ASP A 135 11.55 4.20 12.52
CA ASP A 135 12.21 5.48 12.78
C ASP A 135 13.00 5.98 11.55
N ARG A 136 13.82 5.11 10.98
CA ARG A 136 14.60 5.40 9.78
C ARG A 136 13.72 5.80 8.60
N VAL A 137 12.68 5.02 8.31
CA VAL A 137 11.77 5.30 7.19
C VAL A 137 10.94 6.56 7.45
N SER A 138 10.53 6.80 8.70
CA SER A 138 9.85 8.06 9.08
C SER A 138 10.72 9.29 8.82
N THR A 139 12.02 9.17 9.12
CA THR A 139 13.00 10.23 8.88
C THR A 139 13.20 10.49 7.38
N GLU A 140 13.30 9.42 6.58
CA GLU A 140 13.40 9.53 5.11
C GLU A 140 12.15 10.20 4.50
N LEU A 141 10.96 9.87 4.99
CA LEU A 141 9.71 10.47 4.50
C LEU A 141 9.54 11.93 4.91
N ALA A 142 10.17 12.37 6.01
CA ALA A 142 10.06 13.75 6.49
C ALA A 142 10.61 14.76 5.48
N ASP A 143 11.61 14.38 4.68
CA ASP A 143 12.15 15.20 3.60
C ASP A 143 11.14 15.47 2.48
N GLY A 144 10.10 14.64 2.35
CA GLY A 144 9.01 14.85 1.39
C GLY A 144 7.95 15.86 1.84
N LEU A 145 7.98 16.33 3.09
CA LEU A 145 7.03 17.32 3.62
C LEU A 145 7.47 18.79 3.43
N ARG A 146 8.53 19.04 2.65
CA ARG A 146 9.01 20.40 2.41
C ARG A 146 7.93 21.26 1.74
N ALA A 147 7.94 22.55 2.04
CA ALA A 147 6.94 23.51 1.55
C ALA A 147 7.04 23.76 0.03
N ASP A 148 8.19 23.47 -0.57
CA ASP A 148 8.47 23.59 -2.00
C ASP A 148 8.24 22.29 -2.79
N ALA A 149 7.85 21.20 -2.11
CA ALA A 149 7.47 19.96 -2.78
C ALA A 149 6.15 20.14 -3.57
N ASP A 150 5.95 19.31 -4.59
CA ASP A 150 4.75 19.34 -5.40
C ASP A 150 3.64 18.42 -4.85
N ALA A 151 2.48 18.46 -5.50
CA ALA A 151 1.31 17.67 -5.13
C ALA A 151 1.58 16.15 -5.16
N GLU A 152 2.38 15.70 -6.12
CA GLU A 152 2.74 14.30 -6.32
C GLU A 152 3.61 13.79 -5.16
N GLN A 153 4.65 14.56 -4.81
CA GLN A 153 5.54 14.25 -3.70
C GLN A 153 4.79 14.22 -2.37
N TRP A 154 3.92 15.19 -2.09
CA TRP A 154 3.11 15.17 -0.86
C TRP A 154 2.22 13.93 -0.77
N LEU A 155 1.64 13.49 -1.90
CA LEU A 155 0.80 12.30 -1.92
C LEU A 155 1.63 11.01 -1.75
N ARG A 156 2.82 10.92 -2.33
CA ARG A 156 3.78 9.83 -2.05
C ARG A 156 4.13 9.75 -0.58
N THR A 157 4.46 10.89 0.02
CA THR A 157 4.77 10.98 1.45
C THR A 157 3.58 10.57 2.31
N ALA A 158 2.35 10.96 1.94
CA ALA A 158 1.15 10.52 2.62
C ALA A 158 0.95 8.99 2.55
N ILE A 159 1.17 8.36 1.39
CA ILE A 159 1.10 6.90 1.23
C ILE A 159 2.13 6.22 2.13
N GLY A 160 3.36 6.74 2.15
CA GLY A 160 4.42 6.22 3.01
C GLY A 160 4.04 6.28 4.48
N TYR A 161 3.56 7.42 4.98
CA TYR A 161 3.10 7.53 6.36
C TYR A 161 1.87 6.66 6.65
N ALA A 162 0.93 6.51 5.70
CA ALA A 162 -0.22 5.61 5.87
C ALA A 162 0.22 4.15 6.06
N ARG A 163 1.24 3.70 5.31
CA ARG A 163 1.87 2.37 5.47
C ARG A 163 2.64 2.25 6.78
N LEU A 164 3.36 3.30 7.21
CA LEU A 164 3.99 3.32 8.54
C LEU A 164 2.97 3.23 9.67
N ASN A 165 1.84 3.93 9.54
CA ASN A 165 0.73 3.83 10.49
C ASN A 165 0.12 2.42 10.52
N ALA A 166 0.03 1.75 9.36
CA ALA A 166 -0.40 0.35 9.30
C ALA A 166 0.64 -0.58 9.96
N ALA A 167 1.94 -0.36 9.72
CA ALA A 167 3.02 -1.14 10.34
C ALA A 167 3.05 -0.96 11.86
N ALA A 168 2.91 0.27 12.36
CA ALA A 168 2.80 0.57 13.79
C ALA A 168 1.59 -0.13 14.42
N ALA A 169 0.44 -0.14 13.72
CA ALA A 169 -0.75 -0.84 14.19
C ALA A 169 -0.58 -2.37 14.18
N ALA A 170 0.12 -2.94 13.19
CA ALA A 170 0.46 -4.37 13.15
C ALA A 170 1.38 -4.73 14.32
N ARG A 171 2.44 -3.94 14.51
CA ARG A 171 3.41 -4.10 15.61
C ARG A 171 2.75 -3.99 16.98
N TRP A 172 1.86 -3.02 17.19
CA TRP A 172 1.13 -2.88 18.46
C TRP A 172 0.21 -4.08 18.75
N GLN A 173 -0.30 -4.72 17.68
CA GLN A 173 -1.01 -5.99 17.74
C GLN A 173 -0.07 -7.19 17.75
N GLY A 174 1.24 -7.00 17.90
CA GLY A 174 2.29 -8.02 17.95
C GLY A 174 2.49 -8.83 16.66
N ASP A 175 2.01 -8.34 15.52
CA ASP A 175 2.31 -8.93 14.21
C ASP A 175 3.55 -8.26 13.60
N SER A 176 4.73 -8.56 14.17
CA SER A 176 6.02 -8.02 13.73
C SER A 176 6.38 -8.42 12.29
N ALA A 177 5.91 -9.59 11.83
CA ALA A 177 6.08 -10.03 10.44
C ALA A 177 5.31 -9.16 9.45
N SER A 178 4.02 -8.87 9.71
CA SER A 178 3.27 -7.93 8.87
C SER A 178 3.81 -6.52 8.98
N ALA A 179 4.25 -6.08 10.16
CA ALA A 179 4.88 -4.78 10.32
C ALA A 179 6.13 -4.62 9.45
N THR A 180 7.03 -5.61 9.47
CA THR A 180 8.25 -5.63 8.64
C THR A 180 7.94 -5.56 7.15
N ARG A 181 6.97 -6.37 6.68
CA ARG A 181 6.51 -6.38 5.28
C ARG A 181 5.92 -5.03 4.86
N LEU A 182 5.12 -4.39 5.71
CA LEU A 182 4.56 -3.07 5.44
C LEU A 182 5.67 -2.00 5.37
N LEU A 183 6.70 -2.12 6.22
CA LEU A 183 7.86 -1.24 6.23
C LEU A 183 8.71 -1.39 4.96
N ASP A 184 8.87 -2.61 4.41
CA ASP A 184 9.59 -2.85 3.15
C ASP A 184 8.96 -2.15 1.95
N HIS A 185 7.67 -1.83 2.04
CA HIS A 185 6.91 -1.17 0.98
C HIS A 185 6.51 0.25 1.35
N ALA A 186 6.94 0.80 2.49
CA ALA A 186 6.53 2.13 2.93
C ALA A 186 7.10 3.23 2.02
N VAL A 187 8.35 3.11 1.58
CA VAL A 187 8.94 4.03 0.59
C VAL A 187 8.55 3.57 -0.80
N LEU A 188 7.76 4.38 -1.50
CA LEU A 188 7.48 4.16 -2.91
C LEU A 188 8.76 4.43 -3.69
N SER A 189 9.32 3.41 -4.35
CA SER A 189 10.49 3.61 -5.20
C SER A 189 10.16 4.62 -6.31
N ASP A 190 11.11 5.53 -6.57
CA ASP A 190 11.08 6.44 -7.72
C ASP A 190 10.93 5.70 -9.05
N SER A 191 11.13 4.38 -9.10
CA SER A 191 10.88 3.57 -10.30
C SER A 191 9.40 3.47 -10.69
N LEU A 192 8.46 3.65 -9.75
CA LEU A 192 7.04 3.83 -10.07
C LEU A 192 6.80 5.21 -10.71
N ALA A 193 7.53 6.24 -10.28
CA ALA A 193 7.56 7.56 -10.90
C ALA A 193 8.24 7.53 -12.27
N ALA A 194 9.36 6.83 -12.41
CA ALA A 194 10.15 6.73 -13.64
C ALA A 194 9.45 5.91 -14.73
N ARG A 195 8.42 5.14 -14.38
CA ARG A 195 7.49 4.54 -15.36
C ARG A 195 6.51 5.56 -15.94
N SER A 196 6.26 6.65 -15.23
CA SER A 196 5.31 7.69 -15.61
C SER A 196 5.96 8.98 -16.12
N THR A 197 7.18 9.30 -15.68
CA THR A 197 7.94 10.45 -16.17
C THR A 197 9.15 10.05 -17.02
N PRO A 198 8.99 9.35 -18.16
CA PRO A 198 9.83 9.68 -19.29
C PRO A 198 9.28 11.02 -19.75
N ASP A 199 9.94 12.06 -19.24
CA ASP A 199 9.80 13.45 -19.62
C ASP A 199 9.07 13.56 -20.96
N ALA A 200 7.86 14.14 -20.92
CA ALA A 200 7.14 14.51 -22.13
C ALA A 200 7.91 15.57 -22.94
N ASP A 201 9.16 15.87 -22.56
CA ASP A 201 10.19 16.29 -23.47
C ASP A 201 10.17 15.41 -24.72
N LEU A 202 9.62 16.02 -25.75
CA LEU A 202 9.98 15.91 -27.16
C LEU A 202 11.51 15.98 -27.42
N HIS A 203 12.36 15.82 -26.41
CA HIS A 203 13.80 16.00 -26.40
C HIS A 203 14.46 14.87 -25.60
N ALA A 204 14.23 13.61 -26.00
CA ALA A 204 15.00 12.50 -25.44
C ALA A 204 16.51 12.73 -25.75
N PRO A 205 17.42 12.58 -24.78
CA PRO A 205 18.85 12.90 -24.94
C PRO A 205 19.58 12.02 -25.97
N SER A 206 18.95 10.96 -26.46
CA SER A 206 19.44 10.13 -27.58
C SER A 206 18.59 10.21 -28.84
N ASP A 207 17.66 11.17 -28.92
CA ASP A 207 16.82 11.37 -30.10
C ASP A 207 17.67 11.76 -31.32
N GLY A 208 17.28 11.27 -32.49
CA GLY A 208 17.90 11.59 -33.76
C GLY A 208 19.11 10.74 -34.15
N ASN A 209 19.71 9.96 -33.23
CA ASN A 209 20.84 9.09 -33.58
C ASN A 209 20.42 7.98 -34.57
N TRP A 210 19.26 7.36 -34.33
CA TRP A 210 18.74 6.37 -35.27
C TRP A 210 18.38 7.02 -36.60
N ALA A 211 17.68 8.15 -36.59
CA ALA A 211 17.34 8.92 -37.78
C ALA A 211 18.57 9.30 -38.60
N GLU A 212 19.64 9.80 -37.97
CA GLU A 212 20.89 10.15 -38.63
C GLU A 212 21.51 8.94 -39.33
N ARG A 213 21.70 7.83 -38.59
CA ARG A 213 22.20 6.57 -39.16
C ARG A 213 21.35 6.09 -40.32
N TYR A 214 20.03 6.22 -40.21
CA TYR A 214 19.06 5.79 -41.21
C TYR A 214 19.14 6.64 -42.48
N LEU A 215 19.17 7.97 -42.35
CA LEU A 215 19.23 8.91 -43.46
C LEU A 215 20.56 8.80 -44.23
N LEU A 216 21.68 8.52 -43.54
CA LEU A 216 22.99 8.33 -44.18
C LEU A 216 23.01 7.15 -45.18
N GLN A 217 22.13 6.15 -45.03
CA GLN A 217 22.11 4.99 -45.92
C GLN A 217 21.53 5.30 -47.32
N ASN A 218 20.88 6.44 -47.52
CA ASN A 218 20.36 6.92 -48.81
C ASN A 218 19.61 5.83 -49.62
N ALA A 219 20.22 5.32 -50.69
CA ALA A 219 19.66 4.35 -51.63
C ALA A 219 19.89 2.88 -51.23
N ASN A 220 20.62 2.60 -50.15
CA ASN A 220 20.90 1.24 -49.72
C ASN A 220 19.68 0.62 -48.99
N ILE A 221 18.79 -0.02 -49.76
CA ILE A 221 17.55 -0.63 -49.26
C ILE A 221 17.82 -1.69 -48.18
N ALA A 222 18.88 -2.49 -48.32
CA ALA A 222 19.17 -3.58 -47.40
C ALA A 222 19.51 -3.06 -45.99
N GLN A 223 20.41 -2.08 -45.89
CA GLN A 223 20.79 -1.48 -44.61
C GLN A 223 19.62 -0.72 -43.95
N ARG A 224 18.75 -0.12 -44.75
CA ARG A 224 17.56 0.57 -44.22
C ARG A 224 16.54 -0.39 -43.62
N LEU A 225 16.37 -1.58 -44.21
CA LEU A 225 15.53 -2.62 -43.60
C LEU A 225 16.15 -3.12 -42.29
N GLU A 226 17.46 -3.33 -42.25
CA GLU A 226 18.18 -3.73 -41.04
C GLU A 226 18.01 -2.71 -39.90
N LEU A 227 18.11 -1.42 -40.20
CA LEU A 227 17.88 -0.36 -39.19
C LEU A 227 16.43 -0.27 -38.72
N LEU A 228 15.44 -0.58 -39.58
CA LEU A 228 14.04 -0.68 -39.15
C LEU A 228 13.79 -1.92 -38.28
N ASP A 229 14.50 -3.03 -38.56
CA ASP A 229 14.46 -4.24 -37.75
C ASP A 229 15.16 -4.05 -36.40
N GLU A 230 16.28 -3.31 -36.35
CA GLU A 230 16.94 -2.86 -35.13
C GLU A 230 15.96 -2.04 -34.27
N LEU A 231 15.27 -1.07 -34.88
CA LEU A 231 14.30 -0.22 -34.17
C LEU A 231 13.10 -1.03 -33.66
N TRP A 232 12.61 -1.98 -34.45
CA TRP A 232 11.49 -2.86 -34.08
C TRP A 232 11.84 -3.82 -32.95
N SER A 233 13.03 -4.40 -32.98
CA SER A 233 13.47 -5.41 -32.02
C SER A 233 14.05 -4.82 -30.74
N GLY A 234 14.43 -3.55 -30.76
CA GLY A 234 14.96 -2.84 -29.61
C GLY A 234 13.97 -2.83 -28.43
N SER A 235 14.48 -2.96 -27.21
CA SER A 235 13.68 -2.89 -25.98
C SER A 235 13.11 -1.48 -25.69
N ARG A 236 13.40 -0.50 -26.55
CA ARG A 236 12.87 0.87 -26.42
C ARG A 236 11.41 0.87 -26.86
N ARG A 237 10.51 1.20 -25.93
CA ARG A 237 9.07 1.39 -26.23
C ARG A 237 8.71 2.82 -26.62
N ARG A 238 9.66 3.76 -26.54
CA ARG A 238 9.46 5.17 -26.90
C ARG A 238 10.52 5.59 -27.92
N LEU A 239 10.07 6.35 -28.90
CA LEU A 239 10.91 7.05 -29.88
C LEU A 239 10.96 8.53 -29.51
N GLY A 240 12.10 9.17 -29.73
CA GLY A 240 12.15 10.63 -29.71
C GLY A 240 11.52 11.23 -30.99
N PRO A 241 11.19 12.52 -31.01
CA PRO A 241 10.51 13.15 -32.14
C PRO A 241 11.25 13.11 -33.46
N ILE A 242 12.56 13.32 -33.47
CA ILE A 242 13.35 13.29 -34.72
C ILE A 242 13.32 11.89 -35.31
N ASP A 243 13.54 10.86 -34.49
CA ASP A 243 13.41 9.46 -34.93
C ASP A 243 11.99 9.17 -35.42
N ALA A 244 10.96 9.70 -34.75
CA ALA A 244 9.55 9.45 -35.07
C ALA A 244 9.15 10.11 -36.40
N GLU A 245 9.58 11.34 -36.65
CA GLU A 245 9.37 12.04 -37.93
C GLU A 245 9.97 11.26 -39.10
N VAL A 246 11.21 10.79 -38.97
CA VAL A 246 11.87 10.01 -40.03
C VAL A 246 11.15 8.68 -40.25
N LEU A 247 10.79 7.97 -39.18
CA LEU A 247 10.06 6.72 -39.27
C LEU A 247 8.70 6.89 -39.97
N VAL A 248 7.92 7.91 -39.57
CA VAL A 248 6.59 8.18 -40.13
C VAL A 248 6.69 8.65 -41.58
N SER A 249 7.63 9.54 -41.89
CA SER A 249 7.89 9.98 -43.26
C SER A 249 8.19 8.79 -44.17
N GLU A 250 9.00 7.84 -43.70
CA GLU A 250 9.31 6.62 -44.43
C GLU A 250 8.09 5.69 -44.57
N ALA A 251 7.27 5.55 -43.53
CA ALA A 251 6.05 4.76 -43.58
C ALA A 251 5.07 5.27 -44.67
N ILE A 252 4.99 6.59 -44.85
CA ILE A 252 4.07 7.22 -45.81
C ILE A 252 4.67 7.29 -47.23
N ARG A 253 5.92 7.77 -47.36
CA ARG A 253 6.55 8.16 -48.64
C ARG A 253 7.82 7.41 -48.99
N GLY A 254 8.21 6.43 -48.18
CA GLY A 254 9.48 5.73 -48.28
C GLY A 254 9.82 5.11 -49.63
N SER A 255 11.12 4.94 -49.88
CA SER A 255 11.65 4.41 -51.14
C SER A 255 11.67 2.88 -51.13
N GLY A 256 10.69 2.29 -51.81
CA GLY A 256 10.56 0.83 -51.95
C GLY A 256 9.38 0.26 -51.17
N ARG A 257 8.71 -0.73 -51.75
CA ARG A 257 7.52 -1.34 -51.11
C ARG A 257 7.87 -2.05 -49.80
N GLY A 258 9.02 -2.71 -49.74
CA GLY A 258 9.49 -3.42 -48.54
C GLY A 258 9.74 -2.47 -47.37
N VAL A 259 10.48 -1.38 -47.63
CA VAL A 259 10.81 -0.38 -46.60
C VAL A 259 9.54 0.28 -46.05
N ARG A 260 8.61 0.71 -46.93
CA ARG A 260 7.32 1.27 -46.49
C ARG A 260 6.48 0.29 -45.68
N LYS A 261 6.43 -0.99 -46.09
CA LYS A 261 5.68 -1.99 -45.34
C LYS A 261 6.26 -2.15 -43.94
N ARG A 262 7.59 -2.30 -43.84
CA ARG A 262 8.26 -2.49 -42.56
C ARG A 262 8.17 -1.26 -41.66
N ALA A 263 8.37 -0.07 -42.21
CA ALA A 263 8.20 1.17 -41.47
C ALA A 263 6.77 1.34 -40.93
N ARG A 264 5.73 0.95 -41.69
CA ARG A 264 4.34 0.96 -41.21
C ARG A 264 4.11 0.00 -40.06
N GLU A 265 4.60 -1.25 -40.18
CA GLU A 265 4.56 -2.20 -39.06
C GLU A 265 5.21 -1.56 -37.84
N THR A 266 6.41 -0.99 -38.00
CA THR A 266 7.12 -0.29 -36.91
C THR A 266 6.31 0.86 -36.31
N VAL A 267 5.69 1.72 -37.12
CA VAL A 267 4.77 2.77 -36.63
C VAL A 267 3.62 2.17 -35.83
N GLU A 268 3.04 1.04 -36.23
CA GLU A 268 1.97 0.37 -35.46
C GLU A 268 2.43 -0.08 -34.08
N ALA A 269 3.60 -0.70 -33.95
CA ALA A 269 4.12 -1.09 -32.63
C ALA A 269 4.44 0.11 -31.73
N PHE A 270 4.83 1.24 -32.32
CA PHE A 270 5.04 2.49 -31.59
C PHE A 270 3.78 3.37 -31.54
N GLY A 271 2.59 2.85 -31.85
CA GLY A 271 1.34 3.63 -31.86
C GLY A 271 0.90 4.20 -30.50
N SER A 272 1.52 3.75 -29.40
CA SER A 272 1.36 4.33 -28.06
C SER A 272 2.36 5.45 -27.73
N SER A 273 3.31 5.74 -28.62
CA SER A 273 4.29 6.83 -28.44
C SER A 273 3.68 8.17 -28.89
N PRO A 274 3.58 9.19 -28.01
CA PRO A 274 3.08 10.50 -28.38
C PRO A 274 3.86 11.13 -29.54
N ALA A 275 5.19 10.92 -29.59
CA ALA A 275 6.04 11.42 -30.66
C ALA A 275 5.66 10.86 -32.04
N VAL A 276 5.29 9.58 -32.11
CA VAL A 276 4.86 8.94 -33.37
C VAL A 276 3.47 9.42 -33.79
N VAL A 277 2.55 9.58 -32.84
CA VAL A 277 1.22 10.14 -33.13
C VAL A 277 1.33 11.60 -33.57
N ASN A 278 2.21 12.39 -32.95
CA ASN A 278 2.48 13.77 -33.35
C ASN A 278 3.11 13.83 -34.76
N ALA A 279 4.12 13.00 -35.05
CA ALA A 279 4.70 12.92 -36.39
C ALA A 279 3.67 12.52 -37.47
N LEU A 280 2.76 11.59 -37.17
CA LEU A 280 1.63 11.26 -38.05
C LEU A 280 0.68 12.45 -38.25
N LEU A 281 0.42 13.22 -37.20
CA LEU A 281 -0.41 14.42 -37.25
C LEU A 281 0.21 15.51 -38.12
N GLU A 282 1.52 15.74 -38.01
CA GLU A 282 2.27 16.69 -38.83
C GLU A 282 2.28 16.28 -40.31
N GLU A 283 2.50 14.99 -40.59
CA GLU A 283 2.47 14.43 -41.94
C GLU A 283 1.04 14.19 -42.46
N ALA A 284 -0.02 14.41 -41.66
CA ALA A 284 -1.41 14.10 -42.02
C ALA A 284 -1.88 14.76 -43.32
N HIS A 285 -1.32 15.93 -43.66
CA HIS A 285 -1.64 16.62 -44.91
C HIS A 285 -1.08 15.92 -46.17
N ARG A 286 -0.08 15.05 -46.01
CA ARG A 286 0.62 14.31 -47.07
C ARG A 286 0.17 12.86 -47.18
N ILE A 287 -0.59 12.34 -46.22
CA ILE A 287 -1.07 10.95 -46.23
C ILE A 287 -2.06 10.77 -47.39
N PRO A 288 -1.75 9.91 -48.38
CA PRO A 288 -2.70 9.59 -49.44
C PRO A 288 -3.83 8.68 -48.92
N PRO A 289 -5.06 8.77 -49.46
CA PRO A 289 -6.20 7.96 -49.04
C PRO A 289 -6.14 6.52 -49.60
N VAL A 290 -5.08 5.78 -49.29
CA VAL A 290 -4.87 4.38 -49.67
C VAL A 290 -5.21 3.43 -48.50
N PRO A 291 -5.69 2.20 -48.75
CA PRO A 291 -6.15 1.27 -47.71
C PRO A 291 -5.09 1.04 -46.63
N ASP A 292 -3.89 0.67 -47.06
CA ASP A 292 -2.69 0.47 -46.25
C ASP A 292 -2.38 1.57 -45.22
N LEU A 293 -2.69 2.84 -45.53
CA LEU A 293 -2.47 3.96 -44.61
C LEU A 293 -3.73 4.30 -43.80
N ALA A 294 -4.92 4.04 -44.35
CA ALA A 294 -6.14 4.13 -43.56
C ALA A 294 -6.14 3.11 -42.42
N ASP A 295 -5.73 1.87 -42.70
CA ASP A 295 -5.61 0.78 -41.72
C ASP A 295 -4.57 1.12 -40.65
N LEU A 296 -3.42 1.67 -41.06
CA LEU A 296 -2.40 2.18 -40.14
C LEU A 296 -2.97 3.23 -39.17
N ILE A 297 -3.66 4.24 -39.69
CA ILE A 297 -4.23 5.31 -38.86
C ILE A 297 -5.31 4.74 -37.92
N VAL A 298 -6.16 3.82 -38.40
CA VAL A 298 -7.16 3.15 -37.56
C VAL A 298 -6.48 2.34 -36.46
N SER A 299 -5.39 1.63 -36.75
CA SER A 299 -4.61 0.86 -35.77
C SER A 299 -4.00 1.75 -34.69
N VAL A 300 -3.39 2.88 -35.08
CA VAL A 300 -2.74 3.81 -34.14
C VAL A 300 -3.75 4.61 -33.31
N THR A 301 -4.85 5.06 -33.93
CA THR A 301 -5.87 5.90 -33.26
C THR A 301 -6.99 5.11 -32.61
N MET A 302 -7.07 3.80 -32.85
CA MET A 302 -8.18 2.91 -32.44
C MET A 302 -9.57 3.44 -32.84
N THR A 303 -9.64 4.33 -33.83
CA THR A 303 -10.87 5.03 -34.23
C THR A 303 -11.22 4.69 -35.68
N PRO A 304 -12.45 4.24 -35.97
CA PRO A 304 -12.86 3.95 -37.34
C PRO A 304 -12.90 5.24 -38.17
N LEU A 305 -12.30 5.19 -39.36
CA LEU A 305 -12.29 6.29 -40.32
C LEU A 305 -13.45 6.18 -41.33
N PRO A 306 -13.94 7.31 -41.87
CA PRO A 306 -14.91 7.30 -42.96
C PRO A 306 -14.29 6.74 -44.26
N ASP A 307 -15.13 6.46 -45.26
CA ASP A 307 -14.65 6.01 -46.58
C ASP A 307 -13.57 6.95 -47.15
N ARG A 308 -12.51 6.37 -47.71
CA ARG A 308 -11.32 7.04 -48.27
C ARG A 308 -11.64 8.03 -49.40
N ASN A 309 -12.74 7.80 -50.11
CA ASN A 309 -13.21 8.70 -51.18
C ASN A 309 -14.04 9.86 -50.64
N SER A 310 -14.36 9.88 -49.34
CA SER A 310 -15.12 10.95 -48.72
C SER A 310 -14.29 12.24 -48.66
N PRO A 311 -14.87 13.40 -49.00
CA PRO A 311 -14.19 14.69 -48.82
C PRO A 311 -13.86 14.98 -47.34
N ARG A 312 -14.52 14.27 -46.41
CA ARG A 312 -14.29 14.40 -44.96
C ARG A 312 -13.14 13.54 -44.45
N TRP A 313 -12.54 12.67 -45.27
CA TRP A 313 -11.52 11.71 -44.82
C TRP A 313 -10.32 12.40 -44.15
N ARG A 314 -9.75 13.44 -44.77
CA ARG A 314 -8.61 14.17 -44.19
C ARG A 314 -8.93 14.86 -42.87
N ILE A 315 -10.16 15.39 -42.74
CA ILE A 315 -10.61 16.05 -41.50
C ILE A 315 -10.75 15.00 -40.39
N ALA A 316 -11.30 13.82 -40.72
CA ALA A 316 -11.45 12.73 -39.77
C ALA A 316 -10.09 12.18 -39.31
N VAL A 317 -9.13 11.99 -40.22
CA VAL A 317 -7.76 11.56 -39.88
C VAL A 317 -7.10 12.52 -38.89
N ARG A 318 -7.10 13.83 -39.19
CA ARG A 318 -6.51 14.83 -38.29
C ARG A 318 -7.18 14.84 -36.93
N ARG A 319 -8.52 14.77 -36.90
CA ARG A 319 -9.27 14.73 -35.65
C ARG A 319 -8.90 13.50 -34.82
N ALA A 320 -8.90 12.31 -35.41
CA ALA A 320 -8.57 11.07 -34.71
C ALA A 320 -7.13 11.11 -34.15
N LEU A 321 -6.17 11.66 -34.89
CA LEU A 321 -4.79 11.82 -34.44
C LEU A 321 -4.67 12.85 -33.30
N VAL A 322 -5.38 13.98 -33.36
CA VAL A 322 -5.43 14.97 -32.26
C VAL A 322 -6.06 14.37 -31.02
N ASP A 323 -7.21 13.72 -31.16
CA ASP A 323 -7.93 13.09 -30.04
C ASP A 323 -7.02 12.03 -29.37
N ARG A 324 -6.34 11.20 -30.17
CA ARG A 324 -5.39 10.20 -29.67
C ARG A 324 -4.17 10.82 -28.98
N LEU A 325 -3.61 11.89 -29.55
CA LEU A 325 -2.46 12.58 -28.94
C LEU A 325 -2.85 13.19 -27.59
N LEU A 326 -4.02 13.81 -27.50
CA LEU A 326 -4.54 14.35 -26.23
C LEU A 326 -4.78 13.25 -25.19
N GLU A 327 -5.28 12.08 -25.61
CA GLU A 327 -5.44 10.92 -24.73
C GLU A 327 -4.08 10.45 -24.17
N LEU A 328 -3.06 10.31 -25.04
CA LEU A 328 -1.72 9.90 -24.63
C LEU A 328 -1.05 10.94 -23.73
N LEU A 329 -1.16 12.23 -24.06
CA LEU A 329 -0.61 13.31 -23.24
C LEU A 329 -1.32 13.43 -21.89
N ALA A 330 -2.63 13.17 -21.85
CA ALA A 330 -3.37 13.13 -20.59
C ALA A 330 -2.93 11.93 -19.73
N ALA A 331 -2.70 10.77 -20.36
CA ALA A 331 -2.19 9.58 -19.67
C ALA A 331 -0.73 9.73 -19.18
N GLU A 332 0.05 10.61 -19.79
CA GLU A 332 1.43 10.97 -19.37
C GLU A 332 1.47 12.23 -18.49
N SER A 333 0.32 12.82 -18.17
CA SER A 333 0.27 14.03 -17.34
C SER A 333 0.42 13.71 -15.86
N THR A 334 0.86 14.70 -15.08
CA THR A 334 0.86 14.65 -13.61
C THR A 334 -0.49 14.26 -13.00
N ALA A 335 -1.60 14.47 -13.72
CA ALA A 335 -2.92 14.02 -13.29
C ALA A 335 -3.05 12.49 -13.28
N ALA A 336 -2.46 11.79 -14.26
CA ALA A 336 -2.46 10.32 -14.30
C ALA A 336 -1.61 9.74 -13.15
N ASP A 337 -0.50 10.40 -12.80
CA ASP A 337 0.29 10.06 -11.63
C ASP A 337 -0.47 10.27 -10.33
N ILE A 338 -1.21 11.37 -10.21
CA ILE A 338 -2.08 11.62 -9.07
C ILE A 338 -3.18 10.55 -8.98
N ASP A 339 -3.79 10.12 -10.09
CA ASP A 339 -4.81 9.06 -10.10
C ASP A 339 -4.23 7.68 -9.68
N LEU A 340 -3.03 7.35 -10.15
CA LEU A 340 -2.30 6.16 -9.72
C LEU A 340 -1.98 6.22 -8.22
N LEU A 341 -1.44 7.35 -7.76
CA LEU A 341 -1.11 7.55 -6.35
C LEU A 341 -2.37 7.55 -5.48
N ALA A 342 -3.50 8.08 -5.95
CA ALA A 342 -4.77 8.00 -5.24
C ALA A 342 -5.23 6.55 -5.08
N SER A 343 -5.07 5.72 -6.13
CA SER A 343 -5.36 4.29 -6.06
C SER A 343 -4.45 3.55 -5.06
N LEU A 344 -3.14 3.86 -5.07
CA LEU A 344 -2.19 3.31 -4.10
C LEU A 344 -2.49 3.76 -2.66
N PHE A 345 -3.02 4.97 -2.50
CA PHE A 345 -3.43 5.50 -1.20
C PHE A 345 -4.69 4.81 -0.67
N ASP A 346 -5.66 4.53 -1.54
CA ASP A 346 -6.84 3.71 -1.22
C ASP A 346 -6.41 2.30 -0.75
N ASP A 347 -5.47 1.67 -1.45
CA ASP A 347 -4.92 0.36 -1.08
C ASP A 347 -4.22 0.42 0.29
N ALA A 348 -3.37 1.43 0.53
CA ALA A 348 -2.69 1.60 1.82
C ALA A 348 -3.68 1.76 3.00
N TYR A 349 -4.78 2.49 2.77
CA TYR A 349 -5.84 2.67 3.77
C TYR A 349 -6.66 1.40 4.00
N TYR A 350 -6.92 0.64 2.95
CA TYR A 350 -7.58 -0.65 3.04
C TYR A 350 -6.72 -1.66 3.80
N GLU A 351 -5.41 -1.74 3.49
CA GLU A 351 -4.44 -2.55 4.24
C GLU A 351 -4.43 -2.14 5.72
N ARG A 352 -4.38 -0.83 6.02
CA ARG A 352 -4.47 -0.33 7.40
C ARG A 352 -5.76 -0.76 8.09
N ALA A 353 -6.90 -0.73 7.40
CA ALA A 353 -8.18 -1.17 7.95
C ALA A 353 -8.19 -2.67 8.26
N ILE A 354 -7.68 -3.51 7.35
CA ILE A 354 -7.54 -4.97 7.54
C ILE A 354 -6.59 -5.27 8.70
N THR A 355 -5.43 -4.61 8.76
CA THR A 355 -4.49 -4.76 9.87
C THR A 355 -5.16 -4.38 11.18
N ASN A 356 -6.00 -3.34 11.17
CA ASN A 356 -6.84 -2.98 12.30
C ASN A 356 -8.12 -3.83 12.40
N ARG A 357 -8.19 -5.01 11.79
CA ARG A 357 -9.33 -5.95 11.84
C ARG A 357 -10.69 -5.28 11.62
N VAL A 358 -10.73 -4.24 10.80
CA VAL A 358 -11.97 -3.58 10.38
C VAL A 358 -12.28 -4.06 8.97
N ILE A 359 -13.10 -5.10 8.88
CA ILE A 359 -13.51 -5.66 7.59
C ILE A 359 -14.67 -4.82 7.06
N PRO A 360 -14.58 -4.25 5.84
CA PRO A 360 -15.73 -3.62 5.22
C PRO A 360 -16.82 -4.67 5.00
N THR A 361 -18.05 -4.40 5.45
CA THR A 361 -19.18 -5.34 5.38
C THR A 361 -19.72 -5.60 3.97
N SER A 362 -19.07 -5.06 2.93
CA SER A 362 -19.49 -5.22 1.54
C SER A 362 -18.47 -6.08 0.77
N PRO A 363 -18.76 -7.37 0.53
CA PRO A 363 -17.85 -8.30 -0.16
C PRO A 363 -17.80 -8.10 -1.68
N ASP A 364 -18.51 -7.11 -2.24
CA ASP A 364 -18.80 -6.99 -3.68
C ASP A 364 -18.16 -5.79 -4.38
N ALA A 365 -17.21 -5.09 -3.75
CA ALA A 365 -16.58 -3.90 -4.34
C ALA A 365 -15.06 -4.00 -4.42
N ALA A 366 -14.50 -3.39 -5.47
CA ALA A 366 -13.10 -2.97 -5.55
C ALA A 366 -12.62 -2.27 -4.27
N THR A 367 -11.30 -2.10 -4.09
CA THR A 367 -10.70 -1.42 -2.93
C THR A 367 -11.55 -0.21 -2.52
N PRO A 368 -12.06 -0.16 -1.27
CA PRO A 368 -12.92 0.94 -0.85
C PRO A 368 -12.11 2.25 -0.84
N PRO A 369 -12.72 3.38 -1.24
CA PRO A 369 -12.04 4.67 -1.18
C PRO A 369 -11.48 4.96 0.21
N ALA A 370 -10.32 5.60 0.31
CA ALA A 370 -9.60 5.89 1.55
C ALA A 370 -10.50 6.57 2.60
N ALA A 371 -11.40 7.47 2.17
CA ALA A 371 -12.42 8.09 3.02
C ALA A 371 -13.28 7.11 3.79
N ARG A 372 -13.69 6.00 3.16
CA ARG A 372 -14.48 4.96 3.84
C ARG A 372 -13.64 4.20 4.85
N SER A 373 -12.41 3.82 4.47
CA SER A 373 -11.47 3.14 5.36
C SER A 373 -11.08 4.00 6.56
N ALA A 374 -10.89 5.31 6.38
CA ALA A 374 -10.65 6.26 7.46
C ALA A 374 -11.81 6.34 8.45
N GLY A 375 -13.05 6.44 7.96
CA GLY A 375 -14.23 6.45 8.83
C GLY A 375 -14.41 5.14 9.62
N LEU A 376 -14.06 4.00 9.02
CA LEU A 376 -14.03 2.69 9.66
C LEU A 376 -12.97 2.61 10.77
N LEU A 377 -11.76 3.10 10.50
CA LEU A 377 -10.68 3.22 11.49
C LEU A 377 -11.09 4.14 12.64
N ARG A 378 -11.64 5.33 12.37
CA ARG A 378 -12.14 6.25 13.38
C ARG A 378 -13.18 5.58 14.28
N THR A 379 -14.18 4.93 13.70
CA THR A 379 -15.22 4.20 14.45
C THR A 379 -14.66 3.07 15.32
N ARG A 380 -13.54 2.45 14.91
CA ARG A 380 -12.84 1.47 15.77
C ARG A 380 -12.17 2.18 16.95
N TRP A 381 -11.46 3.26 16.71
CA TRP A 381 -10.81 4.04 17.76
C TRP A 381 -11.80 4.68 18.73
N ASP A 382 -12.95 5.14 18.26
CA ASP A 382 -14.02 5.65 19.13
C ASP A 382 -14.46 4.57 20.14
N ARG A 383 -14.67 3.33 19.66
CA ARG A 383 -15.01 2.19 20.53
C ARG A 383 -13.92 1.82 21.53
N ILE A 384 -12.66 2.09 21.21
CA ILE A 384 -11.55 1.93 22.15
C ILE A 384 -11.63 3.05 23.19
N GLY A 385 -11.79 4.30 22.75
CA GLY A 385 -11.93 5.47 23.62
C GLY A 385 -13.10 5.40 24.59
N GLU A 386 -14.26 4.87 24.16
CA GLU A 386 -15.43 4.65 25.02
C GLU A 386 -15.13 3.72 26.21
N ARG A 387 -14.11 2.85 26.09
CA ARG A 387 -13.69 1.91 27.15
C ARG A 387 -12.51 2.43 27.97
N SER A 388 -11.82 3.46 27.49
CA SER A 388 -10.67 4.04 28.16
C SER A 388 -11.11 4.88 29.36
N VAL A 389 -10.31 4.86 30.44
CA VAL A 389 -10.54 5.72 31.62
C VAL A 389 -10.02 7.13 31.29
N PRO A 390 -10.85 8.17 31.41
CA PRO A 390 -10.42 9.54 31.14
C PRO A 390 -9.25 9.94 32.05
N THR A 391 -8.24 10.59 31.47
CA THR A 391 -7.13 11.18 32.22
C THR A 391 -7.41 12.66 32.45
N PRO A 392 -7.45 13.15 33.71
CA PRO A 392 -7.83 14.54 34.01
C PRO A 392 -6.83 15.59 33.52
N ALA A 393 -5.62 15.19 33.12
CA ALA A 393 -4.61 16.07 32.57
C ALA A 393 -4.77 16.31 31.05
N PHE A 394 -5.62 15.55 30.36
CA PHE A 394 -5.85 15.67 28.93
C PHE A 394 -7.17 16.37 28.67
N ASP A 395 -7.13 17.52 28.01
CA ASP A 395 -8.27 18.45 27.95
C ASP A 395 -9.39 17.99 27.00
N LEU A 396 -9.07 17.13 26.02
CA LEU A 396 -10.04 16.64 25.04
C LEU A 396 -10.80 15.42 25.55
N ASN A 397 -12.13 15.50 25.58
CA ASN A 397 -13.01 14.35 25.81
C ASN A 397 -13.70 13.85 24.52
N PRO A 398 -14.25 12.62 24.51
CA PRO A 398 -14.90 12.06 23.31
C PRO A 398 -16.06 12.91 22.75
N ALA A 399 -16.80 13.62 23.62
CA ALA A 399 -17.91 14.46 23.20
C ALA A 399 -17.44 15.74 22.48
N GLU A 400 -16.29 16.31 22.89
CA GLU A 400 -15.65 17.43 22.21
C GLU A 400 -15.06 17.03 20.88
N ILE A 401 -14.37 15.88 20.82
CA ILE A 401 -13.84 15.33 19.56
C ILE A 401 -14.99 15.14 18.55
N GLN A 402 -16.11 14.55 18.99
CA GLN A 402 -17.29 14.38 18.15
C GLN A 402 -17.88 15.73 17.70
N ARG A 403 -17.91 16.74 18.58
CA ARG A 403 -18.39 18.09 18.24
C ARG A 403 -17.49 18.76 17.20
N HIS A 404 -16.17 18.69 17.38
CA HIS A 404 -15.19 19.20 16.43
C HIS A 404 -15.33 18.51 15.07
N TYR A 405 -15.45 17.18 15.06
CA TYR A 405 -15.69 16.40 13.86
C TYR A 405 -16.97 16.84 13.13
N THR A 406 -18.12 16.92 13.83
CA THR A 406 -19.39 17.34 13.22
C THR A 406 -19.31 18.76 12.66
N ALA A 407 -18.68 19.70 13.38
CA ALA A 407 -18.50 21.08 12.91
C ALA A 407 -17.63 21.15 11.65
N ARG A 408 -16.48 20.48 11.64
CA ARG A 408 -15.57 20.45 10.48
C ARG A 408 -16.21 19.74 9.28
N LYS A 409 -16.93 18.64 9.52
CA LYS A 409 -17.65 17.88 8.49
C LYS A 409 -18.73 18.72 7.81
N ALA A 410 -19.42 19.59 8.55
CA ALA A 410 -20.43 20.50 7.98
C ALA A 410 -19.82 21.56 7.04
N LEU A 411 -18.52 21.87 7.18
CA LEU A 411 -17.82 22.84 6.35
C LEU A 411 -17.14 22.22 5.13
N ALA A 412 -16.85 20.92 5.16
CA ALA A 412 -16.24 20.20 4.06
C ALA A 412 -17.21 20.05 2.87
N ARG A 413 -16.74 20.37 1.66
CA ARG A 413 -17.55 20.36 0.43
C ARG A 413 -17.14 19.30 -0.58
N GLY A 414 -15.98 18.66 -0.40
CA GLY A 414 -15.43 17.65 -1.32
C GLY A 414 -14.95 16.38 -0.60
N LEU A 415 -14.73 15.31 -1.37
CA LEU A 415 -14.29 14.01 -0.84
C LEU A 415 -12.95 14.11 -0.10
N VAL A 416 -11.98 14.84 -0.65
CA VAL A 416 -10.66 15.02 -0.01
C VAL A 416 -10.77 15.83 1.28
N GLN A 417 -11.60 16.87 1.31
CA GLN A 417 -11.83 17.65 2.54
C GLN A 417 -12.53 16.81 3.61
N HIS A 418 -13.52 15.99 3.23
CA HIS A 418 -14.13 15.04 4.17
C HIS A 418 -13.10 14.05 4.72
N PHE A 419 -12.21 13.55 3.86
CA PHE A 419 -11.15 12.65 4.28
C PHE A 419 -10.19 13.31 5.29
N VAL A 420 -9.75 14.55 5.06
CA VAL A 420 -8.92 15.31 6.03
C VAL A 420 -9.66 15.49 7.37
N VAL A 421 -10.98 15.71 7.34
CA VAL A 421 -11.80 15.77 8.57
C VAL A 421 -11.82 14.43 9.31
N GLU A 422 -11.97 13.30 8.59
CA GLU A 422 -11.89 11.96 9.19
C GLU A 422 -10.50 11.69 9.79
N GLN A 423 -9.42 12.05 9.09
CA GLN A 423 -8.04 11.91 9.59
C GLN A 423 -7.80 12.72 10.86
N ARG A 424 -8.24 13.99 10.90
CA ARG A 424 -8.06 14.84 12.08
C ARG A 424 -8.84 14.31 13.29
N ALA A 425 -10.08 13.87 13.07
CA ALA A 425 -10.86 13.24 14.14
C ALA A 425 -10.24 11.92 14.61
N LEU A 426 -9.69 11.12 13.68
CA LEU A 426 -8.95 9.90 14.02
C LEU A 426 -7.71 10.20 14.88
N ALA A 427 -6.91 11.22 14.53
CA ALA A 427 -5.75 11.64 15.31
C ALA A 427 -6.13 12.12 16.72
N GLU A 428 -7.19 12.93 16.84
CA GLU A 428 -7.73 13.39 18.13
C GLU A 428 -8.21 12.21 18.99
N THR A 429 -8.93 11.23 18.42
CA THR A 429 -9.36 10.01 19.15
C THR A 429 -8.16 9.14 19.54
N MET A 430 -7.16 9.00 18.67
CA MET A 430 -5.91 8.29 18.99
C MET A 430 -5.20 8.95 20.18
N ALA A 431 -5.04 10.27 20.15
CA ALA A 431 -4.42 11.04 21.23
C ALA A 431 -5.15 10.84 22.57
N TYR A 432 -6.48 10.89 22.58
CA TYR A 432 -7.29 10.60 23.78
C TYR A 432 -7.04 9.19 24.34
N VAL A 433 -7.05 8.17 23.49
CA VAL A 433 -6.80 6.79 23.91
C VAL A 433 -5.38 6.64 24.45
N ILE A 434 -4.39 7.22 23.77
CA ILE A 434 -2.98 7.11 24.18
C ILE A 434 -2.72 7.87 25.48
N ALA A 435 -3.34 9.04 25.69
CA ALA A 435 -3.25 9.77 26.95
C ALA A 435 -3.83 8.98 28.13
N ALA A 436 -4.91 8.22 27.89
CA ALA A 436 -5.47 7.31 28.89
C ALA A 436 -4.55 6.12 29.20
N GLU A 437 -3.78 5.64 28.22
CA GLU A 437 -2.83 4.54 28.40
C GLU A 437 -1.49 5.01 28.97
N ARG A 438 -1.07 6.25 28.67
CA ARG A 438 0.20 6.87 29.05
C ARG A 438 0.02 8.28 29.61
N PRO A 439 -0.45 8.44 30.86
CA PRO A 439 -0.65 9.75 31.47
C PRO A 439 0.62 10.59 31.60
N ASP A 440 1.79 9.94 31.63
CA ASP A 440 3.12 10.57 31.63
C ASP A 440 3.44 11.31 30.33
N ALA A 441 2.84 10.88 29.21
CA ALA A 441 3.13 11.43 27.88
C ALA A 441 2.15 12.52 27.42
N VAL A 442 1.26 12.99 28.29
CA VAL A 442 0.19 13.96 27.94
C VAL A 442 0.75 15.25 27.32
N ALA A 443 1.88 15.75 27.81
CA ALA A 443 2.52 16.94 27.26
C ALA A 443 2.98 16.74 25.80
N SER A 444 3.68 15.64 25.51
CA SER A 444 4.09 15.29 24.14
C SER A 444 2.89 15.11 23.21
N ILE A 445 1.80 14.52 23.71
CA ILE A 445 0.56 14.34 22.93
C ILE A 445 -0.06 15.70 22.57
N HIS A 446 -0.11 16.66 23.50
CA HIS A 446 -0.56 18.03 23.20
C HIS A 446 0.35 18.70 22.16
N ASP A 447 1.67 18.56 22.28
CA ASP A 447 2.61 19.13 21.32
C ASP A 447 2.39 18.60 19.89
N VAL A 448 2.06 17.32 19.74
CA VAL A 448 1.73 16.72 18.43
C VAL A 448 0.43 17.32 17.86
N LEU A 449 -0.61 17.46 18.67
CA LEU A 449 -1.89 18.03 18.22
C LEU A 449 -1.79 19.52 17.87
N ASP A 450 -1.08 20.30 18.69
CA ASP A 450 -0.86 21.73 18.46
C ASP A 450 0.01 21.97 17.21
N ARG A 451 1.01 21.12 16.98
CA ARG A 451 1.81 21.14 15.75
C ARG A 451 0.96 20.79 14.54
N LEU A 452 0.15 19.72 14.62
CA LEU A 452 -0.77 19.36 13.55
C LEU A 452 -1.71 20.51 13.20
N GLU A 453 -2.29 21.19 14.19
CA GLU A 453 -3.17 22.33 13.94
C GLU A 453 -2.45 23.50 13.24
N ARG A 454 -1.27 23.88 13.73
CA ARG A 454 -0.46 24.94 13.10
C ARG A 454 -0.05 24.58 11.67
N ASP A 455 0.42 23.35 11.45
CA ASP A 455 0.88 22.90 10.15
C ASP A 455 -0.29 22.80 9.15
N LEU A 456 -1.47 22.35 9.59
CA LEU A 456 -2.67 22.35 8.75
C LEU A 456 -3.13 23.75 8.34
N GLN A 457 -2.99 24.74 9.22
CA GLN A 457 -3.29 26.15 8.91
C GLN A 457 -2.28 26.76 7.93
N ALA A 458 -1.02 26.33 7.99
CA ALA A 458 0.05 26.79 7.11
C ALA A 458 0.11 26.04 5.76
N ALA A 459 -0.54 24.87 5.67
CA ALA A 459 -0.48 24.02 4.49
C ALA A 459 -1.10 24.71 3.26
N VAL A 460 -0.32 24.75 2.18
CA VAL A 460 -0.71 25.42 0.92
C VAL A 460 -1.57 24.53 0.01
N HIS A 461 -1.56 23.22 0.27
CA HIS A 461 -2.25 22.23 -0.54
C HIS A 461 -2.90 21.13 0.32
N VAL A 462 -3.98 20.54 -0.20
CA VAL A 462 -4.74 19.51 0.53
C VAL A 462 -3.95 18.21 0.70
N PHE A 463 -3.12 17.82 -0.25
CA PHE A 463 -2.26 16.62 -0.09
C PHE A 463 -1.18 16.81 0.98
N GLN A 464 -0.69 18.03 1.15
CA GLN A 464 0.19 18.37 2.27
C GLN A 464 -0.56 18.19 3.60
N GLN A 465 -1.81 18.66 3.70
CA GLN A 465 -2.66 18.45 4.89
C GLN A 465 -2.86 16.95 5.19
N VAL A 466 -3.10 16.14 4.15
CA VAL A 466 -3.23 14.69 4.27
C VAL A 466 -1.96 14.05 4.81
N ALA A 467 -0.79 14.42 4.26
CA ALA A 467 0.50 13.90 4.70
C ALA A 467 0.84 14.31 6.15
N LEU A 468 0.54 15.55 6.53
CA LEU A 468 0.69 16.06 7.90
C LEU A 468 -0.20 15.32 8.89
N GLY A 469 -1.46 15.03 8.52
CA GLY A 469 -2.36 14.21 9.32
C GLY A 469 -1.83 12.79 9.54
N GLU A 470 -1.29 12.15 8.51
CA GLU A 470 -0.64 10.83 8.63
C GLU A 470 0.61 10.86 9.52
N ARG A 471 1.45 11.88 9.36
CA ARG A 471 2.63 12.08 10.20
C ARG A 471 2.25 12.23 11.67
N ALA A 472 1.26 13.06 12.00
CA ALA A 472 0.82 13.24 13.38
C ALA A 472 0.29 11.93 13.99
N MET A 473 -0.45 11.12 13.23
CA MET A 473 -0.87 9.79 13.68
C MET A 473 0.32 8.85 13.94
N LEU A 474 1.40 8.96 13.15
CA LEU A 474 2.60 8.18 13.37
C LEU A 474 3.37 8.64 14.61
N GLU A 475 3.49 9.96 14.83
CA GLU A 475 4.08 10.52 16.06
C GLU A 475 3.30 10.02 17.30
N LEU A 476 1.97 9.99 17.24
CA LEU A 476 1.14 9.37 18.30
C LEU A 476 1.43 7.88 18.49
N TRP A 477 1.62 7.11 17.41
CA TRP A 477 2.03 5.71 17.53
C TRP A 477 3.41 5.56 18.16
N GLN A 478 4.37 6.42 17.84
CA GLN A 478 5.71 6.43 18.42
C GLN A 478 5.66 6.68 19.94
N ILE A 479 4.85 7.65 20.38
CA ILE A 479 4.54 7.88 21.80
C ILE A 479 3.97 6.60 22.42
N ARG A 480 2.94 6.00 21.79
CA ARG A 480 2.29 4.79 22.34
C ARG A 480 3.22 3.59 22.43
N LEU A 481 4.12 3.41 21.46
CA LEU A 481 5.08 2.31 21.39
C LEU A 481 6.31 2.54 22.28
N GLY A 482 6.49 3.76 22.81
CA GLY A 482 7.62 4.09 23.70
C GLY A 482 8.93 4.39 22.98
N SER A 483 8.91 4.64 21.67
CA SER A 483 10.14 4.88 20.90
C SER A 483 10.78 6.25 21.19
N GLU A 484 10.04 7.21 21.74
CA GLU A 484 10.60 8.52 22.12
C GLU A 484 11.66 8.43 23.21
N LEU A 485 11.49 7.51 24.16
CA LEU A 485 12.44 7.31 25.27
C LEU A 485 13.82 6.87 24.76
N LEU A 486 13.87 6.18 23.62
CA LEU A 486 15.13 5.74 23.01
C LEU A 486 15.93 6.89 22.36
N ARG A 487 15.28 8.02 22.04
CA ARG A 487 15.96 9.19 21.43
C ARG A 487 16.60 10.13 22.44
N GLU A 488 16.12 10.17 23.69
CA GLU A 488 16.69 11.04 24.73
C GLU A 488 17.89 10.40 25.46
N GLU A 489 18.03 9.07 25.39
CA GLU A 489 19.10 8.32 26.08
C GLU A 489 20.36 8.04 25.22
N GLY A 490 20.32 8.28 23.90
CA GLY A 490 21.44 8.09 22.97
C GLY A 490 22.01 9.41 22.46
#